data_AF-A0AA43TS15-F1
#
_entry.id   AF-A0AA43TS15-F1
#
_cell.length_a   1.000
_cell.length_b   1.000
_cell.length_c   1.000
_cell.angle_alpha   90.00
_cell.angle_beta   90.00
_cell.angle_gamma   90.00
#
_symmetry.space_group_name_H-M   'P 1'
#
loop_
_entity.id
_entity.type
_entity.pdbx_description
1 polymer ?
#
loop_
_entity_poly.entity_id
_entity_poly.type
_entity_poly.pdbx_seq_one_letter_code
_entity_poly.pdbx_strand_id
1 'polypeptide(L)'
;MPGRAGRNRTREPHYYWNNVASAKPDAQALAARLNLEFPSGGGSSFHSGLIYPIRRLITTGEDNDDNLQALLGPLWQAKAGNILKETRIQVLLCPPPGSPNHKMSEHFDAGIPRWTPRPPSAEEQAQMDKVKSMKARVTAQMGERKEVESKDIKDILTTMGGDWGSNLGALQDAMNSRDQGEGR
;
A
#
# COMPACT_ATOMS: atom_id res chain seq x y z
N MET A 1 -9.46 38.21 -21.63
CA MET A 1 -8.56 37.13 -21.17
C MET A 1 -9.19 36.48 -19.94
N PRO A 2 -9.85 35.31 -20.04
CA PRO A 2 -10.38 34.66 -18.85
C PRO A 2 -9.23 34.02 -18.06
N GLY A 3 -9.15 34.36 -16.77
CA GLY A 3 -8.13 33.85 -15.85
C GLY A 3 -8.26 32.34 -15.67
N ARG A 4 -7.14 31.62 -15.81
CA ARG A 4 -7.04 30.22 -15.39
C ARG A 4 -7.38 30.13 -13.91
N ALA A 5 -8.51 29.50 -13.58
CA ALA A 5 -8.80 29.06 -12.23
C ALA A 5 -7.60 28.25 -11.72
N GLY A 6 -6.83 28.82 -10.79
CA GLY A 6 -5.70 28.16 -10.17
C GLY A 6 -6.22 26.95 -9.42
N ARG A 7 -6.00 25.74 -9.95
CA ARG A 7 -6.19 24.50 -9.17
C ARG A 7 -5.44 24.69 -7.86
N ASN A 8 -6.15 24.70 -6.75
CA ASN A 8 -5.57 24.89 -5.43
C ASN A 8 -4.72 23.66 -5.06
N ARG A 9 -3.46 23.67 -5.52
CA ARG A 9 -2.50 22.56 -5.36
C ARG A 9 -2.27 22.19 -3.89
N THR A 10 -2.52 23.12 -2.97
CA THR A 10 -2.43 22.86 -1.53
C THR A 10 -3.39 21.79 -1.06
N ARG A 11 -4.44 21.44 -1.82
CA ARG A 11 -5.38 20.37 -1.45
C ARG A 11 -5.04 19.02 -2.09
N GLU A 12 -4.04 18.98 -2.98
CA GLU A 12 -3.64 17.74 -3.63
C GLU A 12 -2.79 16.91 -2.65
N PRO A 13 -3.07 15.62 -2.43
CA PRO A 13 -2.49 14.88 -1.32
C PRO A 13 -0.97 14.76 -1.34
N HIS A 14 -0.40 14.53 -2.53
CA HIS A 14 1.04 14.43 -2.68
C HIS A 14 1.71 15.78 -2.38
N TYR A 15 1.15 16.87 -2.91
CA TYR A 15 1.64 18.22 -2.59
C TYR A 15 1.48 18.54 -1.10
N TYR A 16 0.33 18.22 -0.51
CA TYR A 16 0.03 18.50 0.90
C TYR A 16 1.03 17.81 1.83
N TRP A 17 1.23 16.50 1.64
CA TRP A 17 2.20 15.72 2.43
C TRP A 17 3.61 16.30 2.34
N ASN A 18 4.04 16.66 1.13
CA ASN A 18 5.41 17.12 0.88
C ASN A 18 5.67 18.59 1.27
N ASN A 19 4.66 19.44 1.34
CA ASN A 19 4.86 20.89 1.44
C ASN A 19 4.02 21.59 2.52
N VAL A 20 2.98 20.94 3.05
CA VAL A 20 1.99 21.57 3.94
C VAL A 20 1.93 20.88 5.29
N ALA A 21 1.88 19.55 5.31
CA ALA A 21 1.64 18.77 6.54
C ALA A 21 2.68 19.07 7.64
N SER A 22 3.97 19.24 7.28
CA SER A 22 5.04 19.52 8.23
C SER A 22 4.89 20.85 8.99
N ALA A 23 4.06 21.78 8.50
CA ALA A 23 3.77 23.06 9.15
C ALA A 23 2.49 23.04 10.00
N LYS A 24 1.78 21.91 10.05
CA LYS A 24 0.49 21.78 10.73
C LYS A 24 0.69 21.11 12.10
N PRO A 25 0.28 21.76 13.23
CA PRO A 25 0.55 21.22 14.56
C PRO A 25 -0.06 19.84 14.83
N ASP A 26 -1.27 19.59 14.33
CA ASP A 26 -1.96 18.30 14.40
C ASP A 26 -1.19 17.21 13.62
N ALA A 27 -0.75 17.52 12.41
CA ALA A 27 0.06 16.61 11.61
C ALA A 27 1.43 16.34 12.26
N GLN A 28 2.08 17.35 12.84
CA GLN A 28 3.34 17.19 13.58
C GLN A 28 3.16 16.27 14.80
N ALA A 29 2.12 16.49 15.59
CA ALA A 29 1.81 15.67 16.76
C ALA A 29 1.51 14.22 16.37
N LEU A 30 0.75 14.02 15.29
CA LEU A 30 0.47 12.71 14.73
C LEU A 30 1.75 12.04 14.22
N ALA A 31 2.59 12.76 13.46
CA ALA A 31 3.84 12.23 12.94
C ALA A 31 4.78 11.79 14.07
N ALA A 32 4.95 12.60 15.12
CA ALA A 32 5.75 12.23 16.28
C ALA A 32 5.24 10.94 16.95
N ARG A 33 3.92 10.81 17.12
CA ARG A 33 3.30 9.63 17.74
C ARG A 33 3.43 8.36 16.90
N LEU A 34 3.47 8.50 15.58
CA LEU A 34 3.62 7.42 14.61
C LEU A 34 5.08 7.12 14.24
N ASN A 35 6.02 7.90 14.79
CA ASN A 35 7.43 7.91 14.39
C ASN A 35 7.59 8.10 12.86
N LEU A 36 6.89 9.08 12.30
CA LEU A 36 6.96 9.48 10.90
C LEU A 36 7.92 10.65 10.71
N GLU A 37 8.72 10.56 9.66
CA GLU A 37 9.53 11.67 9.18
C GLU A 37 8.82 12.39 8.02
N PHE A 38 8.75 13.72 8.09
CA PHE A 38 8.29 14.51 6.96
C PHE A 38 9.37 14.57 5.87
N PRO A 39 8.98 14.67 4.60
CA PRO A 39 9.95 14.84 3.51
C PRO A 39 10.80 16.11 3.71
N SER A 40 12.12 15.96 3.79
CA SER A 40 13.05 17.08 3.90
C SER A 40 13.60 17.45 2.52
N GLY A 41 13.01 18.48 1.88
CA GLY A 41 13.60 19.20 0.75
C GLY A 41 13.53 18.52 -0.62
N GLY A 42 12.61 19.01 -1.47
CA GLY A 42 12.67 19.10 -2.95
C GLY A 42 12.95 17.87 -3.84
N GLY A 43 13.44 16.76 -3.30
CA GLY A 43 13.85 15.57 -4.04
C GLY A 43 12.94 14.36 -3.80
N SER A 44 13.05 13.37 -4.67
CA SER A 44 12.38 12.07 -4.55
C SER A 44 13.01 11.23 -3.43
N SER A 45 12.77 11.61 -2.18
CA SER A 45 13.06 10.73 -1.05
C SER A 45 11.99 9.65 -0.94
N PHE A 46 12.33 8.51 -0.36
CA PHE A 46 11.36 7.47 -0.03
C PHE A 46 10.16 8.02 0.77
N HIS A 47 10.43 8.95 1.69
CA HIS A 47 9.42 9.62 2.50
C HIS A 47 8.47 10.51 1.69
N SER A 48 8.79 10.92 0.46
CA SER A 48 7.95 11.79 -0.37
C SER A 48 6.68 11.11 -0.90
N GLY A 49 6.69 9.77 -1.00
CA GLY A 49 5.59 8.99 -1.53
C GLY A 49 4.44 8.83 -0.53
N LEU A 50 3.20 8.77 -1.03
CA LEU A 50 2.01 8.64 -0.19
C LEU A 50 1.90 7.30 0.54
N ILE A 51 2.56 6.25 0.03
CA ILE A 51 2.54 4.91 0.66
C ILE A 51 3.14 4.98 2.06
N TYR A 52 4.20 5.77 2.29
CA TYR A 52 4.88 5.84 3.59
C TYR A 52 3.96 6.30 4.73
N PRO A 53 3.34 7.50 4.69
CA PRO A 53 2.43 7.93 5.75
C PRO A 53 1.17 7.05 5.83
N ILE A 54 0.64 6.57 4.70
CA ILE A 54 -0.54 5.70 4.66
C ILE A 54 -0.27 4.37 5.36
N ARG A 55 0.83 3.71 5.03
CA ARG A 55 1.23 2.44 5.63
C ARG A 55 1.45 2.59 7.12
N ARG A 56 2.05 3.69 7.56
CA ARG A 56 2.26 3.93 8.99
C ARG A 56 0.95 4.07 9.76
N LEU A 57 -0.03 4.77 9.18
CA LEU A 57 -1.37 4.86 9.76
C LEU A 57 -2.02 3.48 9.86
N ILE A 58 -1.97 2.67 8.79
CA ILE A 58 -2.58 1.33 8.78
C ILE A 58 -1.91 0.41 9.81
N THR A 59 -0.59 0.31 9.80
CA THR A 59 0.17 -0.62 10.66
C THR A 59 0.03 -0.31 12.15
N THR A 60 -0.27 0.94 12.52
CA THR A 60 -0.52 1.36 13.90
C THR A 60 -2.00 1.40 14.28
N GLY A 61 -2.90 1.08 13.34
CA GLY A 61 -4.36 1.09 13.54
C GLY A 61 -4.96 2.49 13.62
N GLU A 62 -4.32 3.48 13.01
CA GLU A 62 -4.66 4.91 13.07
C GLU A 62 -5.19 5.47 11.76
N ASP A 63 -5.51 4.60 10.81
CA ASP A 63 -6.01 4.85 9.46
C ASP A 63 -7.49 5.29 9.39
N ASN A 64 -7.85 6.30 10.19
CA ASN A 64 -9.14 6.99 10.16
C ASN A 64 -9.10 8.29 9.34
N ASP A 65 -10.29 8.79 8.99
CA ASP A 65 -10.45 9.95 8.10
C ASP A 65 -9.77 11.22 8.63
N ASP A 66 -9.84 11.48 9.95
CA ASP A 66 -9.24 12.66 10.57
C ASP A 66 -7.71 12.63 10.46
N ASN A 67 -7.10 11.51 10.80
CA ASN A 67 -5.65 11.32 10.71
C ASN A 67 -5.16 11.34 9.25
N LEU A 68 -5.92 10.73 8.33
CA LEU A 68 -5.63 10.77 6.89
C LEU A 68 -5.70 12.21 6.38
N GLN A 69 -6.71 12.96 6.77
CA GLN A 69 -6.84 14.37 6.41
C GLN A 69 -5.74 15.24 7.01
N ALA A 70 -5.30 14.96 8.24
CA ALA A 70 -4.22 15.69 8.90
C ALA A 70 -2.91 15.57 8.11
N LEU A 71 -2.55 14.37 7.63
CA LEU A 71 -1.30 14.14 6.89
C LEU A 71 -1.41 14.43 5.38
N LEU A 72 -2.56 14.14 4.77
CA LEU A 72 -2.74 14.10 3.32
C LEU A 72 -3.66 15.19 2.78
N GLY A 73 -4.23 16.02 3.66
CA GLY A 73 -5.11 17.11 3.30
C GLY A 73 -6.57 16.69 3.03
N PRO A 74 -7.46 17.67 2.81
CA PRO A 74 -8.91 17.46 2.80
C PRO A 74 -9.44 16.74 1.55
N LEU A 75 -8.63 16.52 0.52
CA LEU A 75 -9.02 15.78 -0.69
C LEU A 75 -8.26 14.46 -0.82
N TRP A 76 -7.84 13.88 0.31
CA TRP A 76 -7.06 12.65 0.32
C TRP A 76 -7.79 11.51 -0.41
N GLN A 77 -9.10 11.38 -0.25
CA GLN A 77 -9.87 10.26 -0.83
C GLN A 77 -9.70 10.15 -2.34
N ALA A 78 -9.63 11.30 -3.05
CA ALA A 78 -9.61 11.33 -4.51
C ALA A 78 -8.34 10.71 -5.14
N LYS A 79 -7.24 10.62 -4.38
CA LYS A 79 -5.96 10.08 -4.87
C LYS A 79 -5.32 9.06 -3.95
N ALA A 80 -5.34 9.31 -2.65
CA ALA A 80 -4.85 8.39 -1.64
C ALA A 80 -5.85 7.27 -1.32
N GLY A 81 -7.12 7.38 -1.71
CA GLY A 81 -8.14 6.36 -1.40
C GLY A 81 -7.82 4.98 -1.93
N ASN A 82 -7.37 4.86 -3.19
CA ASN A 82 -6.98 3.57 -3.76
C ASN A 82 -5.68 3.06 -3.13
N ILE A 83 -4.69 3.94 -2.93
CA ILE A 83 -3.43 3.59 -2.25
C ILE A 83 -3.71 3.06 -0.84
N LEU A 84 -4.61 3.69 -0.10
CA LEU A 84 -5.06 3.26 1.22
C LEU A 84 -5.65 1.84 1.17
N LYS A 85 -6.58 1.58 0.24
CA LYS A 85 -7.20 0.25 0.08
C LYS A 85 -6.17 -0.83 -0.26
N GLU A 86 -5.33 -0.59 -1.25
CA GLU A 86 -4.30 -1.55 -1.67
C GLU A 86 -3.29 -1.81 -0.53
N THR A 87 -2.81 -0.75 0.12
CA THR A 87 -1.86 -0.87 1.23
C THR A 87 -2.46 -1.61 2.43
N ARG A 88 -3.75 -1.42 2.73
CA ARG A 88 -4.45 -2.17 3.79
C ARG A 88 -4.41 -3.66 3.51
N ILE A 89 -4.77 -4.09 2.31
CA ILE A 89 -4.74 -5.51 1.94
C ILE A 89 -3.32 -6.06 2.09
N GLN A 90 -2.31 -5.34 1.61
CA GLN A 90 -0.91 -5.76 1.73
C GLN A 90 -0.44 -5.91 3.18
N VAL A 91 -0.79 -4.96 4.06
CA VAL A 91 -0.47 -5.03 5.50
C VAL A 91 -1.19 -6.22 6.16
N LEU A 92 -2.47 -6.40 5.87
CA LEU A 92 -3.28 -7.47 6.45
C LEU A 92 -2.89 -8.86 5.96
N LEU A 93 -2.38 -8.99 4.72
CA LEU A 93 -1.86 -10.25 4.19
C LEU A 93 -0.59 -10.71 4.92
N CYS A 94 0.16 -9.80 5.55
CA CYS A 94 1.39 -10.07 6.30
C CYS A 94 2.35 -10.99 5.51
N PRO A 95 2.98 -10.47 4.44
CA PRO A 95 3.77 -11.29 3.52
C PRO A 95 4.94 -11.97 4.26
N PRO A 96 5.20 -13.26 3.97
CA PRO A 96 6.23 -14.03 4.69
C PRO A 96 7.64 -13.52 4.38
N PRO A 97 8.61 -13.73 5.29
CA PRO A 97 10.03 -13.50 5.01
C PRO A 97 10.46 -14.14 3.69
N GLY A 98 11.35 -13.45 2.95
CA GLY A 98 11.83 -13.92 1.64
C GLY A 98 10.91 -13.60 0.46
N SER A 99 9.74 -12.99 0.68
CA SER A 99 8.91 -12.44 -0.39
C SER A 99 9.30 -10.99 -0.76
N PRO A 100 9.15 -10.56 -2.03
CA PRO A 100 9.38 -9.17 -2.42
C PRO A 100 8.59 -8.15 -1.58
N ASN A 101 7.32 -8.46 -1.29
CA ASN A 101 6.49 -7.59 -0.45
C ASN A 101 6.98 -7.50 1.00
N HIS A 102 7.63 -8.55 1.53
CA HIS A 102 8.22 -8.51 2.86
C HIS A 102 9.41 -7.55 2.92
N LYS A 103 10.35 -7.65 1.97
CA LYS A 103 11.51 -6.73 1.90
C LYS A 103 11.08 -5.27 1.78
N MET A 104 10.06 -5.01 0.97
CA MET A 104 9.49 -3.67 0.85
C MET A 104 8.81 -3.23 2.16
N SER A 105 8.07 -4.15 2.82
CA SER A 105 7.44 -3.90 4.12
C SER A 105 8.47 -3.51 5.18
N GLU A 106 9.56 -4.26 5.33
CA GLU A 106 10.64 -3.95 6.29
C GLU A 106 11.15 -2.52 6.15
N HIS A 107 11.28 -2.02 4.92
CA HIS A 107 11.74 -0.66 4.68
C HIS A 107 10.71 0.40 5.13
N PHE A 108 9.42 0.20 4.86
CA PHE A 108 8.36 1.10 5.32
C PHE A 108 8.11 1.02 6.83
N ASP A 109 8.32 -0.17 7.39
CA ASP A 109 7.96 -0.52 8.76
C ASP A 109 9.11 -0.29 9.76
N ALA A 110 10.27 0.13 9.26
CA ALA A 110 11.40 0.52 10.08
C ALA A 110 11.00 1.60 11.11
N GLY A 111 11.29 1.32 12.38
CA GLY A 111 11.01 2.23 13.48
C GLY A 111 9.53 2.37 13.85
N ILE A 112 8.64 1.49 13.39
CA ILE A 112 7.24 1.50 13.84
C ILE A 112 7.17 1.33 15.37
N PRO A 113 6.41 2.17 16.09
CA PRO A 113 6.32 2.08 17.55
C PRO A 113 5.52 0.87 18.02
N ARG A 114 4.52 0.44 17.24
CA ARG A 114 3.68 -0.74 17.51
C ARG A 114 3.06 -1.28 16.23
N TRP A 115 2.97 -2.60 16.13
CA TRP A 115 2.23 -3.28 15.06
C TRP A 115 0.84 -3.65 15.56
N THR A 116 -0.13 -2.79 15.27
CA THR A 116 -1.53 -2.95 15.71
C THR A 116 -2.50 -2.56 14.59
N PRO A 117 -2.39 -3.16 13.38
CA PRO A 117 -3.38 -2.89 12.33
C PRO A 117 -4.76 -3.32 12.81
N ARG A 118 -5.77 -2.52 12.46
CA ARG A 118 -7.15 -2.86 12.79
C ARG A 118 -7.57 -4.15 12.06
N PRO A 119 -8.57 -4.89 12.58
CA PRO A 119 -9.11 -6.06 11.90
C PRO A 119 -9.65 -5.74 10.49
N PRO A 120 -9.62 -6.70 9.56
CA PRO A 120 -10.19 -6.54 8.23
C PRO A 120 -11.70 -6.30 8.31
N SER A 121 -12.21 -5.43 7.43
CA SER A 121 -13.64 -5.37 7.14
C SER A 121 -14.08 -6.59 6.32
N ALA A 122 -15.40 -6.79 6.16
CA ALA A 122 -15.91 -7.88 5.33
C ALA A 122 -15.45 -7.79 3.86
N GLU A 123 -15.36 -6.57 3.31
CA GLU A 123 -14.86 -6.34 1.95
C GLU A 123 -13.37 -6.65 1.86
N GLU A 124 -12.58 -6.21 2.84
CA GLU A 124 -11.14 -6.48 2.90
C GLU A 124 -10.87 -7.98 3.04
N GLN A 125 -11.65 -8.68 3.86
CA GLN A 125 -11.56 -10.12 4.04
C GLN A 125 -11.82 -10.86 2.72
N ALA A 126 -12.87 -10.47 1.98
CA ALA A 126 -13.16 -11.05 0.67
C ALA A 126 -12.02 -10.83 -0.34
N GLN A 127 -11.39 -9.65 -0.32
CA GLN A 127 -10.22 -9.37 -1.15
C GLN A 127 -9.00 -10.21 -0.74
N MET A 128 -8.74 -10.34 0.56
CA MET A 128 -7.67 -11.20 1.06
C MET A 128 -7.88 -12.66 0.68
N ASP A 129 -9.10 -13.17 0.76
CA ASP A 129 -9.43 -14.54 0.38
C ASP A 129 -9.25 -14.77 -1.12
N LYS A 130 -9.54 -13.75 -1.95
CA LYS A 130 -9.22 -13.76 -3.38
C LYS A 130 -7.71 -13.87 -3.63
N VAL A 131 -6.90 -13.08 -2.92
CA VAL A 131 -5.42 -13.15 -3.03
C VAL A 131 -4.90 -14.51 -2.58
N LYS A 132 -5.40 -15.06 -1.46
CA LYS A 132 -5.02 -16.39 -0.96
C LYS A 132 -5.37 -17.50 -1.95
N SER A 133 -6.58 -17.46 -2.51
CA SER A 133 -7.02 -18.38 -3.56
C SER A 133 -6.11 -18.30 -4.79
N MET A 134 -5.73 -17.09 -5.19
CA MET A 134 -4.80 -16.87 -6.30
C MET A 134 -3.40 -17.42 -6.01
N LYS A 135 -2.89 -17.19 -4.79
CA LYS A 135 -1.60 -17.73 -4.33
C LYS A 135 -1.60 -19.27 -4.35
N ALA A 136 -2.70 -19.90 -3.97
CA ALA A 136 -2.85 -21.36 -4.05
C ALA A 136 -2.80 -21.86 -5.51
N ARG A 137 -3.45 -21.17 -6.44
CA ARG A 137 -3.41 -21.49 -7.88
C ARG A 137 -2.01 -21.34 -8.47
N VAL A 138 -1.33 -20.23 -8.19
CA VAL A 138 0.05 -20.00 -8.63
C VAL A 138 0.95 -21.11 -8.11
N THR A 139 0.82 -21.46 -6.82
CA THR A 139 1.61 -22.53 -6.21
C THR A 139 1.35 -23.89 -6.87
N ALA A 140 0.09 -24.23 -7.13
CA ALA A 140 -0.28 -25.47 -7.79
C ALA A 140 0.25 -25.57 -9.24
N GLN A 141 0.20 -24.46 -10.00
CA GLN A 141 0.72 -24.40 -11.38
C GLN A 141 2.23 -24.52 -11.44
N MET A 142 2.92 -23.93 -10.46
CA MET A 142 4.38 -23.91 -10.44
C MET A 142 5.02 -25.21 -9.96
N GLY A 143 4.35 -25.93 -9.06
CA GLY A 143 4.95 -27.06 -8.35
C GLY A 143 6.16 -26.60 -7.53
N GLU A 144 7.28 -27.31 -7.66
CA GLU A 144 8.53 -27.03 -6.93
C GLU A 144 9.37 -25.89 -7.53
N ARG A 145 8.97 -25.35 -8.69
CA ARG A 145 9.72 -24.26 -9.35
C ARG A 145 9.76 -23.01 -8.48
N LYS A 146 10.89 -22.28 -8.52
CA LYS A 146 11.07 -21.02 -7.78
C LYS A 146 10.57 -19.81 -8.56
N GLU A 147 10.83 -19.76 -9.87
CA GLU A 147 10.49 -18.62 -10.73
C GLU A 147 9.20 -18.85 -11.52
N VAL A 148 8.39 -17.79 -11.61
CA VAL A 148 7.14 -17.79 -12.39
C VAL A 148 7.51 -17.50 -13.84
N GLU A 149 7.12 -18.38 -14.78
CA GLU A 149 7.31 -18.12 -16.20
C GLU A 149 6.12 -17.39 -16.82
N SER A 150 6.35 -16.68 -17.93
CA SER A 150 5.27 -16.05 -18.72
C SER A 150 4.18 -17.03 -19.14
N LYS A 151 4.52 -18.32 -19.32
CA LYS A 151 3.55 -19.37 -19.61
C LYS A 151 2.61 -19.62 -18.43
N ASP A 152 3.15 -19.66 -17.19
CA ASP A 152 2.34 -19.87 -15.99
C ASP A 152 1.33 -18.76 -15.80
N ILE A 153 1.74 -17.51 -16.02
CA ILE A 153 0.86 -16.34 -15.96
C ILE A 153 -0.26 -16.48 -17.01
N LYS A 154 0.09 -16.84 -18.25
CA LYS A 154 -0.90 -17.04 -19.32
C LYS A 154 -1.88 -18.16 -18.99
N ASP A 155 -1.39 -19.31 -18.54
CA ASP A 155 -2.23 -20.48 -18.21
C ASP A 155 -3.20 -20.11 -17.07
N ILE A 156 -2.70 -19.47 -16.01
CA ILE A 156 -3.50 -18.99 -14.88
C ILE A 156 -4.57 -17.99 -15.36
N LEU A 157 -4.21 -16.99 -16.17
CA LEU A 157 -5.17 -16.03 -16.72
C LEU A 157 -6.22 -16.69 -17.61
N THR A 158 -5.84 -17.70 -18.40
CA THR A 158 -6.76 -18.40 -19.30
C THR A 158 -7.83 -19.17 -18.51
N THR A 159 -7.49 -19.70 -17.33
CA THR A 159 -8.48 -20.35 -16.44
C THR A 159 -9.50 -19.39 -15.81
N MET A 160 -9.27 -18.06 -15.88
CA MET A 160 -10.16 -17.05 -15.30
C MET A 160 -11.24 -16.56 -16.27
N GLY A 161 -11.15 -16.93 -17.56
CA GLY A 161 -12.11 -16.50 -18.57
C GLY A 161 -12.20 -14.97 -18.73
N GLY A 162 -13.42 -14.44 -18.87
CA GLY A 162 -13.66 -13.02 -19.15
C GLY A 162 -13.39 -12.05 -18.00
N ASP A 163 -13.18 -12.53 -16.77
CA ASP A 163 -13.00 -11.69 -15.57
C ASP A 163 -11.53 -11.37 -15.25
N TRP A 164 -10.64 -11.52 -16.22
CA TRP A 164 -9.19 -11.36 -16.00
C TRP A 164 -8.81 -9.99 -15.41
N GLY A 165 -9.47 -8.91 -15.83
CA GLY A 165 -9.19 -7.56 -15.36
C GLY A 165 -9.39 -7.38 -13.85
N SER A 166 -10.43 -8.01 -13.29
CA SER A 166 -10.74 -7.97 -11.86
C SER A 166 -9.79 -8.82 -11.02
N ASN A 167 -9.04 -9.75 -11.63
CA ASN A 167 -8.16 -10.70 -10.95
C ASN A 167 -6.68 -10.33 -11.04
N LEU A 168 -6.31 -9.38 -11.89
CA LEU A 168 -4.91 -9.00 -12.14
C LEU A 168 -4.21 -8.48 -10.87
N GLY A 169 -4.88 -7.64 -10.08
CA GLY A 169 -4.32 -7.15 -8.81
C GLY A 169 -4.07 -8.27 -7.81
N ALA A 170 -5.03 -9.20 -7.67
CA ALA A 170 -4.88 -10.35 -6.78
C ALA A 170 -3.76 -11.31 -7.24
N LEU A 171 -3.56 -11.45 -8.55
CA LEU A 171 -2.44 -12.22 -9.12
C LEU A 171 -1.10 -11.57 -8.83
N GLN A 172 -0.99 -10.25 -9.01
CA GLN A 172 0.22 -9.51 -8.69
C GLN A 172 0.56 -9.60 -7.20
N ASP A 173 -0.41 -9.40 -6.31
CA ASP A 173 -0.21 -9.53 -4.87
C ASP A 173 0.17 -10.96 -4.47
N ALA A 174 -0.45 -11.97 -5.08
CA ALA A 174 -0.13 -13.37 -4.84
C ALA A 174 1.31 -13.73 -5.23
N MET A 175 1.79 -13.23 -6.38
CA MET A 175 3.17 -13.43 -6.82
C MET A 175 4.16 -12.71 -5.90
N ASN A 176 3.89 -11.46 -5.54
CA ASN A 176 4.78 -10.65 -4.71
C ASN A 176 4.81 -11.06 -3.22
N SER A 177 3.79 -11.81 -2.77
CA SER A 177 3.68 -12.32 -1.40
C SER A 177 4.09 -13.80 -1.27
N ARG A 178 4.67 -14.39 -2.32
CA ARG A 178 5.24 -15.75 -2.28
C ARG A 178 6.69 -15.67 -1.80
N ASP A 179 7.08 -16.60 -0.95
CA ASP A 179 8.48 -16.76 -0.56
C ASP A 179 9.28 -17.25 -1.77
N GLN A 180 10.31 -16.51 -2.15
CA GLN A 180 11.20 -16.84 -3.27
C GLN A 180 12.49 -17.53 -2.80
N GLY A 181 12.63 -17.77 -1.49
CA GLY A 181 13.78 -18.44 -0.89
C GLY A 181 15.03 -17.56 -0.79
N GLU A 182 14.89 -16.23 -0.93
CA GLU A 182 15.99 -15.27 -0.84
C GLU A 182 16.39 -14.91 0.62
N GLY A 183 15.82 -15.59 1.61
CA GLY A 183 16.01 -15.33 3.04
C GLY A 183 16.79 -16.40 3.82
N ARG A 184 17.63 -17.21 3.15
CA ARG A 184 18.55 -18.16 3.80
C ARG A 184 19.98 -17.69 3.71
#